data_AF-A0A529ZGD6-F1
#
_entry.id   AF-A0A529ZGD6-F1
#
_cell.length_a   1.000
_cell.length_b   1.000
_cell.length_c   1.000
_cell.angle_alpha   90.00
_cell.angle_beta   90.00
_cell.angle_gamma   90.00
#
_symmetry.space_group_name_H-M   'P 1'
#
loop_
_entity.id
_entity.type
_entity.pdbx_description
1 polymer ?
#
loop_
_entity_poly.entity_id
_entity_poly.type
_entity_poly.pdbx_seq_one_letter_code
_entity_poly.pdbx_strand_id
1 'polypeptide(L)'
;MLSRLMTHVEAAYAAPTAEDASVAFFAAMEDFGASYLQTRLYRRPAAILTSASHWAAGGFITRLAPSGWPGSPAFDYVCFECNPLLGAIRESRTSYRFSDFAPHDDAQYGAYWEALSEAHIDDALCATSYGALG
;
A
#
# COMPACT_ATOMS: atom_id res chain seq x y z
N MET A 1 17.15 -0.32 20.29
CA MET A 1 16.32 0.19 19.18
C MET A 1 15.46 -0.94 18.60
N LEU A 2 16.06 -2.06 18.17
CA LEU A 2 15.32 -3.24 17.69
C LEU A 2 14.29 -3.78 18.71
N SER A 3 14.67 -3.90 19.98
CA SER A 3 13.77 -4.36 21.05
C SER A 3 12.53 -3.47 21.24
N ARG A 4 12.67 -2.15 21.10
CA ARG A 4 11.55 -1.20 21.19
C ARG A 4 10.63 -1.29 19.97
N LEU A 5 11.20 -1.47 18.78
CA LEU A 5 10.43 -1.69 17.56
C LEU A 5 9.66 -3.02 17.62
N MET A 6 10.28 -4.07 18.16
CA MET A 6 9.65 -5.37 18.26
C MET A 6 8.41 -5.36 19.15
N THR A 7 8.41 -4.58 20.24
CA THR A 7 7.22 -4.43 21.10
C THR A 7 5.99 -3.94 20.32
N HIS A 8 6.16 -3.16 19.25
CA HIS A 8 5.05 -2.68 18.44
C HIS A 8 4.58 -3.70 17.40
N VAL A 9 5.46 -4.58 16.89
CA VAL A 9 5.13 -5.50 15.77
C VAL A 9 5.05 -6.97 16.17
N GLU A 10 5.23 -7.29 17.45
CA GLU A 10 5.18 -8.66 17.97
C GLU A 10 3.84 -9.34 17.70
N ALA A 11 2.72 -8.63 17.87
CA ALA A 11 1.38 -9.16 17.58
C ALA A 11 1.22 -9.51 16.09
N ALA A 12 1.74 -8.68 15.19
CA ALA A 12 1.73 -8.95 13.76
C ALA A 12 2.61 -10.15 13.40
N TYR A 13 3.74 -10.33 14.08
CA TYR A 13 4.64 -11.47 13.89
C TYR A 13 4.05 -12.79 14.39
N ALA A 14 3.33 -12.76 15.52
CA ALA A 14 2.69 -13.92 16.11
C ALA A 14 1.35 -14.29 15.44
N ALA A 15 0.86 -13.47 14.53
CA ALA A 15 -0.44 -13.65 13.90
C ALA A 15 -0.51 -14.93 13.06
N PRO A 16 -1.60 -15.73 13.17
CA PRO A 16 -1.71 -17.01 12.47
C PRO A 16 -2.08 -16.87 10.99
N THR A 17 -2.56 -15.70 10.58
CA THR A 17 -2.95 -15.41 9.19
C THR A 17 -2.40 -14.07 8.73
N ALA A 18 -2.32 -13.88 7.40
CA ALA A 18 -1.91 -12.61 6.81
C ALA A 18 -2.90 -11.46 7.12
N GLU A 19 -4.18 -11.80 7.32
CA GLU A 19 -5.21 -10.85 7.72
C GLU A 19 -4.99 -10.36 9.14
N ASP A 20 -4.85 -11.28 10.07
CA ASP A 20 -4.57 -10.97 11.47
C ASP A 20 -3.26 -10.18 11.61
N ALA A 21 -2.23 -10.52 10.82
CA ALA A 21 -0.97 -9.80 10.80
C ALA A 21 -1.15 -8.35 10.32
N SER A 22 -1.99 -8.13 9.30
CA SER A 22 -2.26 -6.81 8.74
C SER A 22 -3.02 -5.93 9.74
N VAL A 23 -4.04 -6.49 10.40
CA VAL A 23 -4.82 -5.79 11.42
C VAL A 23 -3.95 -5.43 12.62
N ALA A 24 -3.17 -6.38 13.13
CA ALA A 24 -2.27 -6.14 14.26
C ALA A 24 -1.18 -5.11 13.92
N PHE A 25 -0.62 -5.16 12.70
CA PHE A 25 0.35 -4.17 12.24
C PHE A 25 -0.26 -2.77 12.15
N PHE A 26 -1.46 -2.66 11.58
CA PHE A 26 -2.13 -1.36 11.47
C PHE A 26 -2.43 -0.76 12.83
N ALA A 27 -3.01 -1.54 13.75
CA ALA A 27 -3.29 -1.09 15.12
C ALA A 27 -2.04 -0.55 15.82
N ALA A 28 -0.88 -1.17 15.61
CA ALA A 28 0.38 -0.67 16.14
C ALA A 28 0.86 0.62 15.47
N MET A 29 0.56 0.82 14.19
CA MET A 29 0.96 2.00 13.42
C MET A 29 0.00 3.19 13.60
N GLU A 30 -1.24 2.96 14.04
CA GLU A 30 -2.17 4.03 14.42
C GLU A 30 -1.59 4.93 15.51
N ASP A 31 -0.86 4.37 16.48
CA ASP A 31 -0.13 5.12 17.52
C ASP A 31 0.93 6.10 16.93
N PHE A 32 1.36 5.87 15.69
CA PHE A 32 2.30 6.70 14.94
C PHE A 32 1.62 7.58 13.89
N GLY A 33 0.28 7.62 13.87
CA GLY A 33 -0.51 8.46 12.97
C GLY A 33 -0.83 7.82 11.62
N ALA A 34 -0.65 6.51 11.45
CA ALA A 34 -1.10 5.84 10.22
C ALA A 34 -2.62 5.86 10.14
N SER A 35 -3.15 6.44 9.06
CA SER A 35 -4.59 6.49 8.75
C SER A 35 -5.03 5.43 7.73
N TYR A 36 -4.07 4.76 7.11
CA TYR A 36 -4.28 3.85 6.00
C TYR A 36 -3.26 2.70 6.00
N LEU A 37 -3.74 1.50 5.74
CA LEU A 37 -2.94 0.34 5.36
C LEU A 37 -3.62 -0.44 4.24
N GLN A 38 -2.82 -0.84 3.24
CA GLN A 38 -3.19 -1.90 2.34
C GLN A 38 -2.11 -2.97 2.31
N THR A 39 -2.49 -4.19 2.70
CA THR A 39 -1.65 -5.37 2.57
C THR A 39 -2.11 -6.17 1.38
N ARG A 40 -1.17 -6.63 0.56
CA ARG A 40 -1.48 -7.48 -0.59
C ARG A 40 -0.50 -8.62 -0.74
N LEU A 41 -1.02 -9.83 -0.96
CA LEU A 41 -0.24 -11.03 -1.25
C LEU A 41 -0.85 -11.75 -2.46
N TYR A 42 -0.08 -11.88 -3.53
CA TYR A 42 -0.56 -12.44 -4.79
C TYR A 42 0.61 -13.03 -5.59
N ARG A 43 0.30 -13.88 -6.56
CA ARG A 43 1.27 -14.31 -7.57
C ARG A 43 1.33 -13.25 -8.67
N ARG A 44 2.49 -12.62 -8.85
CA ARG A 44 2.67 -11.61 -9.89
C ARG A 44 2.38 -12.19 -11.28
N PRO A 45 1.57 -11.52 -12.12
CA PRO A 45 1.38 -11.93 -13.51
C PRO A 45 2.70 -11.91 -14.30
N ALA A 46 2.89 -12.89 -15.18
CA ALA A 46 4.06 -12.95 -16.07
C ALA A 46 3.98 -11.98 -17.27
N ALA A 47 2.78 -11.43 -17.54
CA ALA A 47 2.56 -10.44 -18.61
C ALA A 47 2.82 -9.00 -18.12
N ILE A 48 2.72 -8.02 -19.03
CA ILE A 48 2.78 -6.60 -18.66
C ILE A 48 1.81 -6.31 -17.52
N LEU A 49 2.32 -5.69 -16.47
CA LEU A 49 1.52 -5.30 -15.33
C LEU A 49 0.67 -4.07 -15.71
N THR A 50 -0.64 -4.30 -15.79
CA THR A 50 -1.71 -3.30 -15.90
C THR A 50 -2.60 -3.42 -14.68
N SER A 51 -3.44 -2.43 -14.39
CA SER A 51 -4.35 -2.52 -13.24
C SER A 51 -5.33 -3.68 -13.38
N ALA A 52 -5.80 -3.96 -14.60
CA ALA A 52 -6.63 -5.13 -14.89
C ALA A 52 -5.88 -6.46 -14.64
N SER A 53 -4.66 -6.62 -15.15
CA SER A 53 -3.89 -7.85 -14.95
C SER A 53 -3.46 -8.03 -13.50
N HIS A 54 -3.19 -6.91 -12.81
CA HIS A 54 -2.91 -6.88 -11.37
C HIS A 54 -4.12 -7.30 -10.56
N TRP A 55 -5.31 -6.79 -10.84
CA TRP A 55 -6.55 -7.22 -10.16
C TRP A 55 -6.87 -8.70 -10.42
N ALA A 56 -6.79 -9.13 -11.68
CA ALA A 56 -7.05 -10.51 -12.08
C ALA A 56 -6.08 -11.54 -11.46
N ALA A 57 -4.89 -11.10 -11.04
CA ALA A 57 -3.96 -11.92 -10.27
C ALA A 57 -4.54 -12.43 -8.94
N GLY A 58 -5.61 -11.79 -8.45
CA GLY A 58 -6.31 -12.15 -7.23
C GLY A 58 -5.40 -12.08 -6.01
N GLY A 59 -5.52 -13.11 -5.17
CA GLY A 59 -4.77 -13.24 -3.93
C GLY A 59 -5.50 -12.65 -2.73
N PHE A 60 -4.72 -12.30 -1.72
CA PHE A 60 -5.20 -11.71 -0.47
C PHE A 60 -5.00 -10.20 -0.52
N ILE A 61 -6.03 -9.45 -0.13
CA ILE A 61 -6.00 -8.00 0.01
C ILE A 61 -6.70 -7.65 1.33
N THR A 62 -5.97 -7.07 2.27
CA THR A 62 -6.57 -6.36 3.42
C THR A 62 -6.42 -4.87 3.19
N ARG A 63 -7.51 -4.13 3.41
CA ARG A 63 -7.57 -2.69 3.33
C ARG A 63 -8.17 -2.17 4.63
N LEU A 64 -7.38 -1.37 5.33
CA LEU A 64 -7.79 -0.64 6.52
C LEU A 64 -7.66 0.82 6.16
N ALA A 65 -8.79 1.48 6.00
CA ALA A 65 -8.88 2.83 5.45
C ALA A 65 -10.10 3.54 6.04
N PRO A 66 -10.18 4.87 5.94
CA PRO A 66 -11.37 5.61 6.36
C PRO A 66 -12.64 5.09 5.68
N SER A 67 -13.77 5.12 6.39
CA SER A 67 -15.02 4.46 5.95
C SER A 67 -15.57 4.94 4.60
N GLY A 68 -15.27 6.18 4.20
CA GLY A 68 -15.68 6.76 2.91
C GLY A 68 -14.70 6.49 1.75
N TRP A 69 -13.53 5.92 2.03
CA TRP A 69 -12.45 5.82 1.05
C TRP A 69 -12.81 5.05 -0.22
N PRO A 70 -13.48 3.88 -0.19
CA PRO A 70 -13.83 3.16 -1.41
C PRO A 70 -14.74 3.93 -2.38
N GLY A 71 -15.47 4.94 -1.87
CA GLY A 71 -16.31 5.84 -2.68
C GLY A 71 -15.64 7.16 -3.05
N SER A 72 -14.39 7.37 -2.65
CA SER A 72 -13.63 8.60 -2.89
C SER A 72 -12.77 8.52 -4.17
N PRO A 73 -12.39 9.67 -4.76
CA PRO A 73 -11.47 9.70 -5.90
C PRO A 73 -10.13 8.99 -5.64
N ALA A 74 -9.64 8.99 -4.39
CA ALA A 74 -8.40 8.31 -4.00
C ALA A 74 -8.38 6.82 -4.36
N PHE A 75 -9.54 6.17 -4.34
CA PHE A 75 -9.63 4.74 -4.62
C PHE A 75 -9.17 4.41 -6.05
N ASP A 76 -9.42 5.32 -7.01
CA ASP A 76 -9.01 5.16 -8.41
C ASP A 76 -7.48 5.18 -8.58
N TYR A 77 -6.84 6.07 -7.84
CA TYR A 77 -5.39 6.22 -7.87
C TYR A 77 -4.61 5.12 -7.16
N VAL A 78 -5.22 4.41 -6.20
CA VAL A 78 -4.53 3.31 -5.50
C VAL A 78 -4.82 1.96 -6.14
N CYS A 79 -6.06 1.75 -6.59
CA CYS A 79 -6.54 0.44 -7.02
C CYS A 79 -6.70 0.28 -8.54
N PHE A 80 -6.70 1.36 -9.32
CA PHE A 80 -7.02 1.32 -10.76
C PHE A 80 -5.92 1.91 -11.64
N GLU A 81 -6.28 2.30 -12.86
CA GLU A 81 -5.37 2.59 -13.98
C GLU A 81 -4.51 3.82 -13.77
N CYS A 82 -4.98 4.76 -12.96
CA CYS A 82 -4.30 6.02 -12.67
C CYS A 82 -3.16 5.90 -11.65
N ASN A 83 -2.83 4.68 -11.19
CA ASN A 83 -1.87 4.47 -10.11
C ASN A 83 -0.41 4.79 -10.54
N PRO A 84 0.20 5.88 -10.04
CA PRO A 84 1.57 6.27 -10.40
C PRO A 84 2.62 5.25 -9.92
N LEU A 85 2.26 4.38 -8.98
CA LEU A 85 3.14 3.41 -8.34
C LEU A 85 3.35 2.13 -9.17
N LEU A 86 2.67 1.99 -10.32
CA LEU A 86 2.90 0.85 -11.22
C LEU A 86 4.37 0.75 -11.66
N GLY A 87 5.08 1.89 -11.76
CA GLY A 87 6.52 1.93 -12.02
C GLY A 87 7.34 1.20 -10.94
N ALA A 88 7.07 1.51 -9.67
CA ALA A 88 7.76 0.89 -8.54
C ALA A 88 7.61 -0.64 -8.52
N ILE A 89 6.39 -1.13 -8.80
CA ILE A 89 6.11 -2.57 -8.87
C ILE A 89 6.80 -3.20 -10.10
N ARG A 90 6.81 -2.53 -11.25
CA ARG A 90 7.51 -3.00 -12.45
C ARG A 90 9.00 -3.17 -12.21
N GLU A 91 9.62 -2.21 -11.52
CA GLU A 91 11.04 -2.22 -11.15
C GLU A 91 11.38 -3.17 -9.99
N SER A 92 10.39 -3.86 -9.43
CA SER A 92 10.56 -4.75 -8.27
C SER A 92 11.19 -4.04 -7.07
N ARG A 93 10.79 -2.79 -6.81
CA ARG A 93 11.24 -2.03 -5.63
C ARG A 93 10.68 -2.69 -4.37
N THR A 94 11.56 -2.95 -3.41
CA THR A 94 11.17 -3.56 -2.12
C THR A 94 10.82 -2.54 -1.05
N SER A 95 11.19 -1.27 -1.23
CA SER A 95 10.78 -0.17 -0.36
C SER A 95 10.79 1.15 -1.14
N TYR A 96 9.74 1.96 -0.95
CA TYR A 96 9.61 3.28 -1.59
C TYR A 96 8.53 4.11 -0.89
N ARG A 97 8.60 5.44 -1.03
CA ARG A 97 7.49 6.37 -0.73
C ARG A 97 6.63 6.58 -1.95
N PHE A 98 5.37 6.96 -1.77
CA PHE A 98 4.52 7.32 -2.89
C PHE A 98 5.05 8.59 -3.56
N SER A 99 5.51 9.56 -2.76
CA SER A 99 6.16 10.79 -3.23
C SER A 99 7.41 10.59 -4.09
N ASP A 100 8.10 9.44 -4.00
CA ASP A 100 9.26 9.16 -4.85
C ASP A 100 8.85 8.92 -6.32
N PHE A 101 7.59 8.54 -6.56
CA PHE A 101 7.02 8.24 -7.88
C PHE A 101 5.94 9.25 -8.31
N ALA A 102 5.42 10.03 -7.36
CA ALA A 102 4.50 11.13 -7.58
C ALA A 102 4.96 12.36 -6.76
N PRO A 103 6.01 13.09 -7.16
CA PRO A 103 6.51 14.23 -6.39
C PRO A 103 5.42 15.27 -6.12
N HIS A 104 5.35 15.79 -4.89
CA HIS A 104 4.35 16.80 -4.49
C HIS A 104 4.53 18.15 -5.22
N ASP A 105 5.75 18.46 -5.64
CA ASP A 105 6.08 19.70 -6.34
C ASP A 105 5.82 19.65 -7.86
N ASP A 106 5.49 18.48 -8.38
CA ASP A 106 5.13 18.30 -9.78
C ASP A 106 3.61 18.39 -9.97
N ALA A 107 3.19 19.44 -10.67
CA ALA A 107 1.80 19.77 -10.91
C ALA A 107 1.01 18.65 -11.60
N GLN A 108 1.67 17.73 -12.33
CA GLN A 108 0.98 16.61 -12.97
C GLN A 108 0.33 15.65 -11.95
N TYR A 109 0.82 15.60 -10.71
CA TYR A 109 0.29 14.76 -9.64
C TYR A 109 -0.64 15.53 -8.68
N GLY A 110 -0.99 16.79 -8.99
CA GLY A 110 -1.85 17.59 -8.12
C GLY A 110 -3.21 16.92 -7.84
N ALA A 111 -3.88 16.42 -8.88
CA ALA A 111 -5.16 15.72 -8.74
C ALA A 111 -5.04 14.38 -7.98
N TYR A 112 -3.87 13.72 -8.05
CA TYR A 112 -3.58 12.53 -7.28
C TYR A 112 -3.50 12.84 -5.77
N TRP A 113 -2.73 13.87 -5.41
CA TRP A 113 -2.55 14.27 -4.02
C TRP A 113 -3.79 14.92 -3.40
N GLU A 114 -4.57 15.68 -4.19
CA GLU A 114 -5.88 16.19 -3.77
C GLU A 114 -6.82 15.03 -3.43
N ALA A 115 -6.92 14.04 -4.33
CA ALA A 115 -7.73 12.85 -4.10
C ALA A 115 -7.29 12.08 -2.83
N LEU A 116 -5.99 11.81 -2.66
CA LEU A 116 -5.48 11.15 -1.45
C LEU A 116 -5.74 11.95 -0.18
N SER A 117 -5.61 13.28 -0.23
CA SER A 117 -5.87 14.17 0.90
C SER A 117 -7.34 14.12 1.37
N GLU A 118 -8.30 14.05 0.44
CA GLU A 118 -9.72 13.84 0.76
C GLU A 118 -9.98 12.51 1.50
N ALA A 119 -9.10 11.53 1.29
CA ALA A 119 -9.10 10.25 1.99
C ALA A 119 -8.22 10.23 3.25
N HIS A 120 -7.73 11.38 3.71
CA HIS A 120 -6.81 11.50 4.85
C HIS A 120 -5.49 10.74 4.66
N ILE A 121 -5.00 10.66 3.42
CA ILE A 121 -3.71 10.08 3.06
C ILE A 121 -2.82 11.21 2.52
N ASP A 122 -1.83 11.64 3.30
CA ASP A 122 -0.89 12.70 2.91
C ASP A 122 0.28 12.15 2.10
N ASP A 123 0.82 11.00 2.53
CA ASP A 123 1.82 10.20 1.82
C ASP A 123 1.73 8.76 2.36
N ALA A 124 2.41 7.82 1.71
CA ALA A 124 2.48 6.44 2.18
C ALA A 124 3.84 5.78 1.87
N LEU A 125 4.22 4.86 2.74
CA LEU A 125 5.37 3.99 2.57
C LEU A 125 4.92 2.62 2.07
N CYS A 126 5.59 2.11 1.06
CA CYS A 126 5.46 0.73 0.63
C CYS A 126 6.68 -0.08 1.07
N ALA A 127 6.42 -1.29 1.57
CA ALA A 127 7.42 -2.34 1.74
C ALA A 127 6.88 -3.60 1.06
N THR A 128 7.66 -4.17 0.15
CA THR A 128 7.29 -5.35 -0.64
C THR A 128 8.42 -6.38 -0.61
N SER A 129 8.06 -7.64 -0.46
CA SER A 129 8.96 -8.77 -0.66
C SER A 129 8.54 -9.57 -1.89
N TYR A 130 9.50 -9.92 -2.74
CA TYR A 130 9.26 -10.77 -3.92
C TYR A 130 9.73 -12.20 -3.66
N GLY A 131 9.04 -13.16 -4.29
CA GLY A 131 9.48 -14.55 -4.27
C GLY A 131 10.75 -14.74 -5.12
N ALA A 132 11.34 -15.93 -5.07
CA ALA A 132 12.57 -16.25 -5.82
C ALA A 132 12.47 -16.04 -7.35
N LEU A 133 11.25 -15.91 -7.88
CA LEU A 133 10.99 -15.71 -9.31
C LEU A 133 10.56 -14.28 -9.67
N GLY A 134 10.63 -13.33 -8.72
CA GLY A 134 10.24 -11.92 -8.90
C GLY A 134 8.75 -11.68 -8.77
#